data_AF-A0A948DP52-F1
#
_entry.id   AF-A0A948DP52-F1
#
_cell.length_a   1.000
_cell.length_b   1.000
_cell.length_c   1.000
_cell.angle_alpha   90.00
_cell.angle_beta   90.00
_cell.angle_gamma   90.00
#
_symmetry.space_group_name_H-M   'P 1'
#
loop_
_entity.id
_entity.type
_entity.pdbx_description
1 polymer ?
#
loop_
_entity_poly.entity_id
_entity_poly.type
_entity_poly.pdbx_seq_one_letter_code
_entity_poly.pdbx_strand_id
1 'polypeptide(L)' 'MKETLKTGSMDRKVRRIHFVGIGGIGMSGIAEVLLNLGYEVSGSDLASS' A
#
# COMPACT_ATOMS: atom_id res chain seq x y z
N MET A 1 30.32 17.54 19.41
CA MET A 1 30.31 16.07 19.45
C MET A 1 28.89 15.65 19.07
N LYS A 2 28.60 15.35 17.80
CA LYS A 2 28.81 14.04 17.15
C LYS A 2 28.22 12.92 18.03
N GLU A 3 27.26 12.10 17.64
CA GLU A 3 26.73 11.71 16.35
C GLU A 3 25.51 10.82 16.66
N THR A 4 24.46 10.93 15.86
CA THR A 4 23.83 9.76 15.22
C THR A 4 23.38 8.60 16.11
N LEU A 5 22.27 8.76 16.82
CA LEU A 5 21.34 7.65 17.06
C LEU A 5 20.02 7.88 16.34
N LYS A 6 20.12 8.29 15.07
CA LYS A 6 19.11 7.95 14.08
C LYS A 6 19.44 6.52 13.66
N THR A 7 19.11 5.54 14.49
CA THR A 7 19.06 4.14 14.05
C THR A 7 18.08 4.13 12.89
N GLY A 8 18.62 4.08 11.68
CA GLY A 8 17.83 3.99 10.46
C GLY A 8 17.09 2.66 10.46
N SER A 9 15.97 2.58 11.17
CA SER A 9 14.87 1.80 10.63
C SER A 9 14.55 2.47 9.32
N MET A 10 14.78 1.76 8.23
CA MET A 10 14.32 2.16 6.93
C MET A 10 12.79 2.22 7.06
N ASP A 11 12.26 3.39 7.41
CA ASP A 11 10.83 3.66 7.47
C ASP A 11 10.30 3.69 6.04
N ARG A 12 10.49 2.60 5.29
CA ARG A 12 9.64 2.26 4.17
C ARG A 12 8.30 1.85 4.76
N LYS A 13 7.65 2.76 5.51
CA LYS A 13 6.22 2.71 5.74
C LYS A 13 5.64 2.78 4.35
N VAL A 14 5.28 1.62 3.82
CA VAL A 14 4.58 1.52 2.55
C VAL A 14 3.31 2.33 2.75
N ARG A 15 3.28 3.53 2.19
CA ARG A 15 2.13 4.44 2.32
C ARG A 15 1.09 4.16 1.24
N ARG A 16 1.55 3.70 0.08
CA ARG A 16 0.74 3.50 -1.11
C ARG A 16 0.94 2.11 -1.69
N ILE A 17 -0.16 1.44 -2.01
CA ILE A 17 -0.23 0.10 -2.58
C ILE A 17 -1.00 0.19 -3.91
N HIS A 18 -0.46 -0.40 -4.97
CA HIS A 18 -1.13 -0.47 -6.27
C HIS A 18 -1.41 -1.92 -6.64
N PHE A 19 -2.68 -2.25 -6.85
CA PHE A 19 -3.13 -3.58 -7.27
C PHE A 19 -3.30 -3.66 -8.79
N VAL A 20 -2.76 -4.70 -9.42
CA VAL A 20 -3.02 -5.04 -10.82
C VAL A 20 -4.04 -6.18 -10.85
N GLY A 21 -5.23 -5.94 -11.40
CA GLY A 21 -6.38 -6.85 -11.30
C GLY A 21 -7.24 -6.60 -10.06
N ILE A 22 -7.40 -5.33 -9.65
CA ILE A 22 -8.13 -4.96 -8.41
C ILE A 22 -9.62 -5.34 -8.44
N GLY A 23 -10.20 -5.55 -9.62
CA GLY A 23 -11.61 -5.92 -9.79
C GLY A 23 -11.92 -7.38 -9.45
N GLY A 24 -10.89 -8.23 -9.25
CA GLY A 24 -11.09 -9.62 -8.83
C GLY A 24 -11.59 -9.73 -7.39
N ILE A 25 -12.50 -10.68 -7.13
CA ILE A 25 -13.16 -10.88 -5.82
C ILE A 25 -12.20 -11.00 -4.62
N GLY A 26 -11.02 -11.61 -4.80
CA GLY A 26 -10.03 -11.70 -3.73
C GLY A 26 -9.25 -10.40 -3.52
N MET A 27 -8.94 -9.71 -4.61
CA MET A 27 -8.12 -8.49 -4.59
C MET A 27 -8.90 -7.30 -4.06
N SER A 28 -10.19 -7.19 -4.40
CA SER A 28 -11.08 -6.15 -3.89
C SER A 28 -11.26 -6.24 -2.36
N GLY A 29 -11.41 -7.45 -1.82
CA GLY A 29 -11.51 -7.65 -0.37
C GLY A 29 -10.22 -7.29 0.38
N ILE A 30 -9.05 -7.65 -0.17
CA ILE A 30 -7.76 -7.27 0.43
C ILE A 30 -7.54 -5.75 0.34
N ALA A 31 -7.91 -5.13 -0.79
CA ALA A 31 -7.83 -3.69 -0.97
C ALA A 31 -8.70 -2.92 0.05
N GLU A 32 -9.90 -3.41 0.34
CA GLU A 32 -10.80 -2.83 1.35
C GLU A 32 -10.21 -2.89 2.76
N VAL A 33 -9.64 -4.03 3.15
CA VAL A 33 -8.96 -4.16 4.46
C VAL A 33 -7.80 -3.19 4.57
N LEU A 34 -6.99 -3.04 3.51
CA LEU A 34 -5.86 -2.12 3.51
C LEU A 34 -6.29 -0.64 3.60
N LEU A 35 -7.39 -0.26 2.94
CA LEU A 35 -7.99 1.06 3.09
C LEU A 35 -8.41 1.30 4.55
N ASN A 36 -9.06 0.32 5.18
CA ASN A 36 -9.50 0.40 6.58
C ASN A 36 -8.33 0.51 7.57
N LEU A 37 -7.15 -0.03 7.21
CA LEU A 37 -5.92 0.10 8.00
C LEU A 37 -5.17 1.42 7.74
N GLY A 38 -5.69 2.30 6.88
CA GLY A 38 -5.11 3.62 6.60
C GLY A 38 -4.02 3.63 5.52
N TYR A 39 -3.93 2.58 4.70
CA TYR A 39 -3.07 2.58 3.53
C TYR A 39 -3.75 3.30 2.36
N GLU A 40 -2.96 3.98 1.54
CA GLU A 40 -3.44 4.54 0.28
C GLU A 40 -3.46 3.42 -0.78
N VAL A 41 -4.64 3.06 -1.27
CA VAL A 41 -4.79 1.99 -2.25
C VAL A 41 -5.20 2.55 -3.60
N SER A 42 -4.55 2.08 -4.66
CA SER A 42 -4.90 2.33 -6.05
C SER A 42 -4.92 1.01 -6.80
N GLY A 43 -5.51 0.96 -7.98
CA GLY A 43 -5.45 -0.24 -8.79
C GLY A 43 -5.83 -0.03 -10.25
N SER A 44 -5.48 -1.02 -11.05
CA SER A 44 -5.85 -1.16 -12.45
C SER A 44 -6.57 -2.48 -12.66
N ASP A 45 -7.47 -2.53 -13.64
CA ASP A 45 -8.10 -3.74 -14.11
C ASP A 45 -8.40 -3.58 -15.60
N LEU A 46 -8.47 -4.70 -16.34
CA LEU A 46 -8.77 -4.68 -17.77
C LEU A 46 -10.24 -4.30 -18.02
N ALA A 47 -11.11 -4.46 -17.03
CA ALA A 47 -12.54 -4.24 -17.15
C ALA A 47 -13.00 -2.76 -17.11
N SER A 48 -12.09 -1.78 -16.99
CA SER A 48 -12.47 -0.36 -16.95
C SER A 48 -11.94 0.38 -18.19
N SER A 49 -12.86 0.74 -19.10
CA SER A 49 -12.63 1.73 -20.18
C SER A 49 -13.16 3.10 -19.78
#